data_AF-A0A7V2KUQ7-F1
#
_entry.id   AF-A0A7V2KUQ7-F1
#
_cell.length_a   1.000
_cell.length_b   1.000
_cell.length_c   1.000
_cell.angle_alpha   90.00
_cell.angle_beta   90.00
_cell.angle_gamma   90.00
#
_symmetry.space_group_name_H-M   'P 1'
#
loop_
_entity.id
_entity.type
_entity.pdbx_description
1 polymer ?
#
loop_
_entity_poly.entity_id
_entity_poly.type
_entity_poly.pdbx_seq_one_letter_code
_entity_poly.pdbx_strand_id
1 'polypeptide(L)'
;MFKRIIVLGIAIISCIILAVLSYGCNCRCGNPHITVYTFEATDIGTDSATLHGQLRNMSSGFDAHVYFLWATDEDALMKVGHIPTGQSNTTESRRVRNDSDIIANLTGLVPDTVYYFQAYASTFHEGTSTSGEYRWGSIEFFTTLSADVGEEEEEEEEEEEPAGEQEEEEEYYTLTISSSENGRVVNPSEGSHTFDEDVVVNLVAEADEGYQFDRWEGDVAEPESASTTITMNADKSVMAYFEPIPPFELTSSAFSDGERMPSVYSKEGGNRSPPLEWTGVPHGTVSFVLVMYDPYGWDEPCDHWIVFNIPADVTSLEEGASSNLPEGASHGTVAGGRTTYYGCYPQEGHTSSYYFTIYALDTMLNLNQGATKQQVLAAMEGYILAEAELVGTYSR
;
A
#
# COMPACT_ATOMS: atom_id res chain seq x y z
N MET A 1 42.41 -16.35 -1.48
CA MET A 1 41.65 -16.29 -0.23
C MET A 1 40.53 -15.28 -0.45
N PHE A 2 39.32 -15.61 -0.02
CA PHE A 2 38.09 -14.85 -0.24
C PHE A 2 38.27 -13.34 -0.10
N LYS A 3 37.95 -12.56 -1.14
CA LYS A 3 37.46 -11.20 -0.97
C LYS A 3 35.97 -11.21 -1.30
N ARG A 4 35.19 -11.28 -0.22
CA ARG A 4 33.77 -10.94 -0.19
C ARG A 4 33.65 -9.50 -0.66
N ILE A 5 33.00 -9.31 -1.81
CA ILE A 5 32.40 -8.03 -2.17
C ILE A 5 30.94 -8.17 -1.75
N ILE A 6 30.58 -7.53 -0.65
CA ILE A 6 29.20 -7.34 -0.23
C ILE A 6 28.69 -6.13 -1.02
N VAL A 7 27.84 -6.36 -2.01
CA VAL A 7 27.01 -5.32 -2.62
C VAL A 7 25.60 -5.49 -2.05
N LEU A 8 25.17 -4.53 -1.22
CA LEU A 8 23.76 -4.36 -0.86
C LEU A 8 23.00 -3.95 -2.13
N GLY A 9 22.28 -4.89 -2.73
CA GLY A 9 21.20 -4.58 -3.64
C GLY A 9 19.95 -4.26 -2.83
N ILE A 10 19.63 -2.97 -2.69
CA ILE A 10 18.34 -2.49 -2.20
C ILE A 10 17.29 -2.90 -3.25
N ALA A 11 16.43 -3.86 -2.93
CA ALA A 11 15.17 -4.04 -3.64
C ALA A 11 14.24 -2.91 -3.23
N ILE A 12 13.91 -1.99 -4.15
CA ILE A 12 12.85 -1.01 -3.94
C ILE A 12 11.53 -1.76 -4.12
N ILE A 13 10.86 -2.06 -3.02
CA ILE A 13 9.52 -2.63 -2.99
C ILE A 13 8.55 -1.51 -3.37
N SER A 14 8.11 -1.47 -4.64
CA SER A 14 6.94 -0.70 -5.05
C SER A 14 5.80 -1.67 -5.30
N CYS A 15 4.98 -1.88 -4.28
CA CYS A 15 3.71 -2.59 -4.39
C CYS A 15 2.66 -1.59 -4.88
N ILE A 16 2.41 -1.53 -6.20
CA ILE A 16 1.25 -0.82 -6.73
C ILE A 16 0.08 -1.81 -6.72
N ILE A 17 -0.79 -1.68 -5.72
CA ILE A 17 -2.06 -2.39 -5.60
C ILE A 17 -3.11 -1.56 -6.34
N LEU A 18 -3.81 -2.13 -7.34
CA LEU A 18 -5.08 -1.54 -7.79
C LEU A 18 -6.07 -2.52 -8.47
N ALA A 19 -7.25 -2.51 -7.83
CA ALA A 19 -8.60 -2.63 -8.34
C ALA A 19 -9.32 -4.00 -8.36
N VAL A 20 -10.59 -3.91 -7.97
CA VAL A 20 -11.73 -4.79 -8.25
C VAL A 20 -12.68 -4.07 -9.21
N LEU A 21 -13.13 -4.72 -10.30
CA LEU A 21 -14.33 -4.28 -11.04
C LEU A 21 -15.20 -5.46 -11.43
N SER A 22 -16.48 -5.33 -11.13
CA SER A 22 -17.55 -6.24 -11.49
C SER A 22 -18.27 -5.73 -12.74
N TYR A 23 -18.27 -6.52 -13.82
CA TYR A 23 -19.19 -6.33 -14.94
C TYR A 23 -20.14 -7.52 -15.03
N GLY A 24 -21.44 -7.22 -14.90
CA GLY A 24 -22.51 -8.16 -15.16
C GLY A 24 -22.62 -8.42 -16.66
N CYS A 25 -22.41 -9.68 -17.08
CA CYS A 25 -22.89 -10.14 -18.37
C CYS A 25 -24.19 -10.89 -18.16
N ASN A 26 -25.19 -10.58 -18.98
CA ASN A 26 -26.59 -10.94 -18.80
C ASN A 26 -26.88 -12.38 -19.28
N CYS A 27 -26.12 -13.36 -18.78
CA CYS A 27 -26.31 -14.77 -19.05
C CYS A 27 -26.70 -15.48 -17.75
N ARG A 28 -27.75 -16.32 -17.80
CA ARG A 28 -28.40 -17.00 -16.66
C ARG A 28 -27.55 -18.07 -15.93
N CYS A 29 -26.24 -17.99 -16.02
CA CYS A 29 -25.29 -18.79 -15.26
C CYS A 29 -24.43 -17.78 -14.50
N GLY A 30 -24.52 -17.75 -13.17
CA GLY A 30 -23.78 -16.77 -12.36
C GLY A 30 -22.30 -16.72 -12.76
N ASN A 31 -21.76 -15.52 -12.95
CA ASN A 31 -20.34 -15.34 -13.23
C ASN A 31 -19.52 -15.98 -12.09
N PRO A 32 -18.52 -16.83 -12.39
CA PRO A 32 -17.62 -17.29 -11.35
C PRO A 32 -16.88 -16.09 -10.78
N HIS A 33 -17.04 -15.88 -9.48
CA HIS A 33 -16.17 -14.98 -8.74
C HIS A 33 -14.87 -15.76 -8.47
N ILE A 34 -13.73 -15.19 -8.86
CA ILE A 34 -12.39 -15.64 -8.45
C ILE A 34 -11.54 -14.39 -8.19
N THR A 35 -10.57 -14.51 -7.29
CA THR A 35 -9.58 -13.46 -7.02
C THR A 35 -8.20 -14.10 -7.07
N VAL A 36 -7.27 -13.51 -7.82
CA VAL A 36 -5.89 -13.99 -7.91
C VAL A 36 -4.95 -12.95 -7.34
N TYR A 37 -4.07 -13.38 -6.45
CA TYR A 37 -3.02 -12.57 -5.85
C TYR A 37 -1.67 -13.06 -6.37
N THR A 38 -0.75 -12.12 -6.58
CA THR A 38 0.67 -12.39 -6.83
C THR A 38 1.44 -11.82 -5.64
N PHE A 39 2.45 -12.53 -5.16
CA PHE A 39 3.30 -12.10 -4.05
C PHE A 39 4.76 -12.03 -4.48
N GLU A 40 5.61 -11.50 -3.60
CA GLU A 40 7.05 -11.42 -3.81
C GLU A 40 7.66 -12.81 -4.07
N ALA A 41 8.64 -12.84 -4.97
CA ALA A 41 9.39 -14.05 -5.25
C ALA A 41 10.36 -14.35 -4.10
N THR A 42 10.57 -15.64 -3.80
CA THR A 42 11.54 -16.10 -2.80
C THR A 42 12.61 -16.97 -3.44
N ASP A 43 13.60 -17.41 -2.65
CA ASP A 43 14.67 -18.32 -3.07
C ASP A 43 15.42 -17.84 -4.34
N ILE A 44 15.71 -16.54 -4.39
CA ILE A 44 16.36 -15.90 -5.53
C ILE A 44 17.83 -16.32 -5.57
N GLY A 45 18.17 -17.12 -6.58
CA GLY A 45 19.52 -17.57 -6.88
C GLY A 45 20.15 -16.79 -8.04
N THR A 46 21.31 -17.27 -8.52
CA THR A 46 22.04 -16.65 -9.64
C THR A 46 21.33 -16.80 -10.99
N ASP A 47 20.49 -17.81 -11.15
CA ASP A 47 19.76 -18.14 -12.38
C ASP A 47 18.36 -18.72 -12.13
N SER A 48 17.82 -18.57 -10.91
CA SER A 48 16.55 -19.17 -10.50
C SER A 48 15.81 -18.34 -9.46
N ALA A 49 14.49 -18.52 -9.38
CA ALA A 49 13.61 -17.88 -8.39
C ALA A 49 12.32 -18.69 -8.20
N THR A 50 11.71 -18.58 -7.02
CA THR A 50 10.39 -19.15 -6.70
C THR A 50 9.32 -18.07 -6.74
N LEU A 51 8.30 -18.23 -7.59
CA LEU A 51 7.17 -17.33 -7.71
C LEU A 51 6.01 -17.78 -6.84
N HIS A 52 5.30 -16.82 -6.23
CA HIS A 52 4.19 -17.07 -5.31
C HIS A 52 2.92 -16.31 -5.71
N GLY A 53 1.78 -16.96 -5.52
CA GLY A 53 0.46 -16.40 -5.79
C GLY A 53 -0.62 -17.17 -5.06
N GLN A 54 -1.84 -16.64 -5.04
CA GLN A 54 -3.00 -17.29 -4.41
C GLN A 54 -4.26 -17.11 -5.24
N LEU A 55 -5.04 -18.17 -5.36
CA LEU A 55 -6.42 -18.11 -5.84
C LEU A 55 -7.37 -18.13 -4.64
N ARG A 56 -8.29 -17.16 -4.57
CA ARG A 56 -9.34 -17.03 -3.55
C ARG A 56 -10.73 -16.86 -4.16
N ASN A 57 -11.75 -17.00 -3.30
CA ASN A 57 -13.16 -16.76 -3.61
C ASN A 57 -13.72 -17.67 -4.70
N MET A 58 -13.14 -18.87 -4.90
CA MET A 58 -13.52 -19.75 -5.99
C MET A 58 -14.97 -20.25 -5.86
N SER A 59 -15.80 -19.91 -6.84
CA SER A 59 -17.21 -20.32 -6.86
C SER A 59 -17.35 -21.85 -6.95
N SER A 60 -18.23 -22.43 -6.14
CA SER A 60 -18.47 -23.87 -6.12
C SER A 60 -18.94 -24.41 -7.47
N GLY A 61 -18.31 -25.47 -7.98
CA GLY A 61 -18.70 -26.12 -9.24
C GLY A 61 -17.96 -25.62 -10.49
N PHE A 62 -16.95 -24.76 -10.31
CA PHE A 62 -16.03 -24.34 -11.36
C PHE A 62 -14.66 -24.98 -11.16
N ASP A 63 -13.91 -25.17 -12.25
CA ASP A 63 -12.49 -25.53 -12.22
C ASP A 63 -11.68 -24.39 -12.85
N ALA A 64 -10.47 -24.16 -12.36
CA ALA A 64 -9.56 -23.13 -12.87
C ALA A 64 -8.21 -23.74 -13.27
N HIS A 65 -7.60 -23.20 -14.33
CA HIS A 65 -6.19 -23.41 -14.64
C HIS A 65 -5.39 -22.22 -14.14
N VAL A 66 -4.39 -22.47 -13.31
CA VAL A 66 -3.49 -21.45 -12.75
C VAL A 66 -2.07 -21.62 -13.28
N TYR A 67 -1.38 -20.51 -13.57
CA TYR A 67 0.01 -20.46 -14.02
C TYR A 67 0.58 -19.05 -13.84
N PHE A 68 1.89 -18.87 -14.00
CA PHE A 68 2.52 -17.57 -14.09
C PHE A 68 2.85 -17.19 -15.54
N LEU A 69 2.69 -15.90 -15.85
CA LEU A 69 3.31 -15.25 -17.00
C LEU A 69 4.56 -14.52 -16.53
N TRP A 70 5.60 -14.48 -17.36
CA TRP A 70 6.80 -13.70 -17.09
C TRP A 70 7.50 -13.20 -18.37
N ALA A 71 8.17 -12.05 -18.27
CA ALA A 71 8.89 -11.42 -19.38
C ALA A 71 10.00 -10.49 -18.88
N THR A 72 10.91 -10.07 -19.76
CA THR A 72 11.95 -9.05 -19.45
C THR A 72 11.53 -7.63 -19.80
N ASP A 73 10.30 -7.47 -20.30
CA ASP A 73 9.71 -6.23 -20.76
C ASP A 73 8.33 -6.10 -20.11
N GLU A 74 8.12 -5.02 -19.37
CA GLU A 74 6.89 -4.75 -18.63
C GLU A 74 5.71 -4.56 -19.59
N ASP A 75 5.94 -3.93 -20.75
CA ASP A 75 4.92 -3.73 -21.80
C ASP A 75 4.54 -5.04 -22.49
N ALA A 76 5.45 -6.03 -22.49
CA ALA A 76 5.17 -7.38 -23.01
C ALA A 76 4.24 -8.18 -22.08
N LEU A 77 4.18 -7.78 -20.81
CA LEU A 77 3.07 -8.13 -19.95
C LEU A 77 1.90 -7.18 -20.29
N MET A 78 2.01 -5.86 -20.11
CA MET A 78 0.89 -4.92 -20.18
C MET A 78 0.25 -4.70 -21.57
N LYS A 79 -0.77 -5.50 -21.92
CA LYS A 79 -1.81 -5.09 -22.88
C LYS A 79 -3.22 -5.34 -22.35
N VAL A 80 -3.95 -4.24 -22.19
CA VAL A 80 -5.39 -4.23 -21.91
C VAL A 80 -6.12 -4.95 -23.06
N GLY A 81 -6.66 -6.13 -22.75
CA GLY A 81 -7.84 -6.64 -23.44
C GLY A 81 -7.69 -7.76 -24.46
N HIS A 82 -6.51 -8.29 -24.85
CA HIS A 82 -6.43 -9.50 -25.69
C HIS A 82 -5.07 -10.21 -25.54
N ILE A 83 -5.11 -11.54 -25.34
CA ILE A 83 -4.10 -12.61 -25.49
C ILE A 83 -2.61 -12.16 -25.55
N PRO A 84 -1.72 -12.72 -24.70
CA PRO A 84 -0.30 -12.40 -24.71
C PRO A 84 0.29 -12.43 -26.12
N THR A 85 1.02 -11.37 -26.49
CA THR A 85 1.56 -11.19 -27.84
C THR A 85 2.80 -12.05 -28.08
N GLY A 86 2.78 -13.36 -27.82
CA GLY A 86 3.87 -14.28 -28.13
C GLY A 86 5.28 -13.91 -27.57
N GLN A 87 5.36 -12.91 -26.69
CA GLN A 87 6.59 -12.34 -26.12
C GLN A 87 6.70 -12.58 -24.60
N SER A 88 5.63 -13.10 -23.96
CA SER A 88 5.65 -13.55 -22.57
C SER A 88 5.84 -15.07 -22.49
N ASN A 89 6.64 -15.53 -21.54
CA ASN A 89 6.78 -16.95 -21.21
C ASN A 89 5.71 -17.37 -20.20
N THR A 90 5.36 -18.67 -20.18
CA THR A 90 4.37 -19.23 -19.25
C THR A 90 4.97 -20.39 -18.46
N THR A 91 4.67 -20.49 -17.17
CA THR A 91 4.96 -21.72 -16.41
C THR A 91 3.98 -22.84 -16.80
N GLU A 92 4.24 -24.07 -16.35
CA GLU A 92 3.26 -25.14 -16.49
C GLU A 92 1.94 -24.78 -15.82
N SER A 93 0.83 -25.01 -16.53
CA SER A 93 -0.51 -24.76 -15.99
C SER A 93 -0.97 -25.90 -15.10
N ARG A 94 -1.54 -25.58 -13.94
CA ARG A 94 -2.11 -26.55 -13.02
C ARG A 94 -3.62 -26.34 -12.88
N ARG A 95 -4.40 -27.43 -12.90
CA ARG A 95 -5.85 -27.39 -12.66
C ARG A 95 -6.14 -27.44 -11.16
N VAL A 96 -6.97 -26.52 -10.68
CA VAL A 96 -7.44 -26.42 -9.29
C VAL A 96 -8.97 -26.35 -9.25
N ARG A 97 -9.56 -26.76 -8.12
CA ARG A 97 -11.03 -26.82 -7.91
C ARG A 97 -11.52 -26.01 -6.71
N ASN A 98 -10.60 -25.49 -5.91
CA ASN A 98 -10.85 -24.67 -4.73
C ASN A 98 -9.75 -23.59 -4.67
N ASP A 99 -9.91 -22.66 -3.73
CA ASP A 99 -8.84 -21.77 -3.28
C ASP A 99 -7.54 -22.54 -3.07
N SER A 100 -6.44 -22.00 -3.58
CA SER A 100 -5.15 -22.69 -3.66
C SER A 100 -4.00 -21.72 -3.81
N ASP A 101 -2.87 -22.03 -3.17
CA ASP A 101 -1.60 -21.35 -3.47
C ASP A 101 -1.12 -21.75 -4.87
N ILE A 102 -0.50 -20.80 -5.57
CA ILE A 102 0.10 -20.94 -6.90
C ILE A 102 1.60 -20.74 -6.71
N ILE A 103 2.40 -21.78 -6.94
CA ILE A 103 3.85 -21.74 -6.76
C ILE A 103 4.51 -22.27 -8.02
N ALA A 104 5.56 -21.59 -8.50
CA ALA A 104 6.35 -22.05 -9.63
C ALA A 104 7.83 -21.69 -9.47
N ASN A 105 8.71 -22.62 -9.82
CA ASN A 105 10.16 -22.38 -9.81
C ASN A 105 10.61 -22.05 -11.23
N LEU A 106 11.27 -20.91 -11.40
CA LEU A 106 11.94 -20.53 -12.63
C LEU A 106 13.43 -20.89 -12.52
N THR A 107 14.00 -21.37 -13.62
CA THR A 107 15.43 -21.69 -13.77
C THR A 107 15.93 -21.26 -15.14
N GLY A 108 17.24 -21.06 -15.27
CA GLY A 108 17.85 -20.58 -16.52
C GLY A 108 17.60 -19.09 -16.78
N LEU A 109 17.38 -18.30 -15.73
CA LEU A 109 17.32 -16.85 -15.80
C LEU A 109 18.71 -16.29 -16.09
N VAL A 110 18.77 -15.22 -16.88
CA VAL A 110 20.03 -14.57 -17.24
C VAL A 110 20.40 -13.62 -16.09
N PRO A 111 21.62 -13.70 -15.53
CA PRO A 111 22.11 -12.73 -14.55
C PRO A 111 21.99 -11.29 -15.08
N ASP A 112 21.84 -10.32 -14.18
CA ASP A 112 21.77 -8.89 -14.51
C ASP A 112 20.59 -8.48 -15.43
N THR A 113 19.53 -9.29 -15.48
CA THR A 113 18.33 -9.05 -16.30
C THR A 113 17.10 -8.86 -15.41
N VAL A 114 16.28 -7.86 -15.74
CA VAL A 114 14.99 -7.62 -15.07
C VAL A 114 13.94 -8.59 -15.58
N TYR A 115 13.21 -9.24 -14.68
CA TYR A 115 12.09 -10.12 -15.03
C TYR A 115 10.82 -9.70 -14.28
N TYR A 116 9.77 -9.43 -15.02
CA TYR A 116 8.43 -9.15 -14.53
C TYR A 116 7.59 -10.43 -14.54
N PHE A 117 6.70 -10.63 -13.58
CA PHE A 117 5.83 -11.81 -13.54
C PHE A 117 4.47 -11.57 -12.88
N GLN A 118 3.49 -12.43 -13.20
CA GLN A 118 2.13 -12.31 -12.71
C GLN A 118 1.45 -13.69 -12.62
N ALA A 119 0.74 -13.95 -11.53
CA ALA A 119 -0.13 -15.12 -11.41
C ALA A 119 -1.42 -14.94 -12.23
N TYR A 120 -1.81 -15.98 -12.96
CA TYR A 120 -2.97 -15.97 -13.83
C TYR A 120 -3.87 -17.18 -13.55
N ALA A 121 -5.19 -16.99 -13.67
CA ALA A 121 -6.17 -18.06 -13.56
C ALA A 121 -7.25 -17.96 -14.66
N SER A 122 -7.63 -19.09 -15.26
CA SER A 122 -8.75 -19.17 -16.22
C SER A 122 -9.75 -20.26 -15.81
N THR A 123 -11.04 -19.91 -15.68
CA THR A 123 -12.12 -20.84 -15.29
C THR A 123 -12.79 -21.51 -16.48
N PHE A 124 -13.25 -22.75 -16.32
CA PHE A 124 -14.02 -23.49 -17.34
C PHE A 124 -15.28 -24.14 -16.76
N HIS A 125 -16.39 -24.12 -17.51
CA HIS A 125 -17.62 -24.88 -17.21
C HIS A 125 -18.18 -25.53 -18.48
N GLU A 126 -18.74 -26.74 -18.35
CA GLU A 126 -19.10 -27.68 -19.44
C GLU A 126 -19.73 -27.02 -20.69
N GLY A 127 -18.92 -26.88 -21.76
CA GLY A 127 -19.41 -26.64 -23.13
C GLY A 127 -19.38 -25.21 -23.64
N THR A 128 -18.92 -24.22 -22.87
CA THR A 128 -18.74 -22.84 -23.35
C THR A 128 -17.41 -22.26 -22.85
N SER A 129 -16.54 -21.84 -23.78
CA SER A 129 -15.34 -21.08 -23.48
C SER A 129 -15.69 -19.60 -23.31
N THR A 130 -15.62 -19.10 -22.08
CA THR A 130 -15.65 -17.66 -21.78
C THR A 130 -14.34 -17.29 -21.10
N SER A 131 -13.55 -16.43 -21.73
CA SER A 131 -12.35 -15.82 -21.13
C SER A 131 -12.77 -14.62 -20.29
N GLY A 132 -12.35 -14.60 -19.02
CA GLY A 132 -12.50 -13.49 -18.06
C GLY A 132 -11.12 -12.97 -17.63
N GLU A 133 -11.08 -11.69 -17.25
CA GLU A 133 -9.98 -10.72 -17.36
C GLU A 133 -8.70 -10.92 -16.51
N TYR A 134 -7.65 -10.20 -16.93
CA TYR A 134 -6.23 -10.23 -16.57
C TYR A 134 -5.85 -9.12 -15.56
N ARG A 135 -5.07 -9.36 -14.47
CA ARG A 135 -4.46 -8.29 -13.62
C ARG A 135 -3.09 -8.59 -12.98
N TRP A 136 -2.18 -7.65 -13.24
CA TRP A 136 -0.70 -7.62 -13.31
C TRP A 136 0.08 -7.72 -11.99
N GLY A 137 1.36 -8.10 -12.11
CA GLY A 137 2.43 -7.91 -11.13
C GLY A 137 3.73 -7.54 -11.89
N SER A 138 4.62 -6.75 -11.28
CA SER A 138 5.90 -6.30 -11.83
C SER A 138 7.06 -6.53 -10.84
N ILE A 139 8.28 -6.74 -11.35
CA ILE A 139 9.54 -6.68 -10.60
C ILE A 139 10.52 -5.84 -11.44
N GLU A 140 11.17 -4.85 -10.82
CA GLU A 140 12.38 -4.21 -11.37
C GLU A 140 13.64 -4.74 -10.63
N PHE A 141 14.69 -5.07 -11.38
CA PHE A 141 16.03 -5.32 -10.84
C PHE A 141 16.97 -4.17 -11.24
N PHE A 142 17.86 -3.74 -10.34
CA PHE A 142 19.02 -2.91 -10.70
C PHE A 142 20.28 -3.76 -10.61
N THR A 143 21.06 -3.82 -11.69
CA THR A 143 22.46 -4.27 -11.65
C THR A 143 23.37 -3.05 -11.56
N THR A 144 24.33 -3.07 -10.64
CA THR A 144 25.49 -2.17 -10.72
C THR A 144 26.66 -2.94 -11.30
N LEU A 145 27.07 -2.53 -12.50
CA LEU A 145 28.35 -2.89 -13.10
C LEU A 145 29.51 -2.30 -12.25
N SER A 146 30.54 -3.09 -12.00
CA SER A 146 31.90 -2.56 -11.77
C SER A 146 32.90 -3.38 -12.58
N ALA A 147 33.91 -2.66 -13.09
CA ALA A 147 34.66 -2.91 -14.30
C ALA A 147 35.89 -3.83 -14.15
N ASP A 148 36.38 -4.23 -15.33
CA ASP A 148 37.75 -4.56 -15.74
C ASP A 148 38.57 -5.59 -14.95
N VAL A 149 38.93 -6.68 -15.63
CA VAL A 149 40.33 -7.10 -15.75
C VAL A 149 40.55 -7.71 -17.14
N GLY A 150 41.41 -7.08 -17.93
CA GLY A 150 42.07 -7.69 -19.09
C GLY A 150 43.51 -8.10 -18.74
N GLU A 151 43.92 -9.24 -19.31
CA GLU A 151 45.29 -9.69 -19.70
C GLU A 151 46.36 -9.75 -18.58
N GLU A 152 47.34 -10.65 -18.52
CA GLU A 152 47.89 -11.71 -19.37
C GLU A 152 48.76 -12.62 -18.46
N GLU A 153 49.25 -13.74 -18.99
CA GLU A 153 50.15 -14.68 -18.31
C GLU A 153 51.61 -14.18 -18.20
N GLU A 154 52.35 -14.86 -17.33
CA GLU A 154 53.79 -15.21 -17.39
C GLU A 154 54.82 -14.58 -16.43
N GLU A 155 55.57 -15.52 -15.85
CA GLU A 155 56.96 -15.55 -15.35
C GLU A 155 57.28 -15.33 -13.86
N GLU A 156 57.97 -16.35 -13.35
CA GLU A 156 58.63 -16.50 -12.05
C GLU A 156 59.81 -15.52 -11.94
N GLU A 157 60.04 -14.93 -10.77
CA GLU A 157 61.32 -15.03 -10.03
C GLU A 157 61.38 -14.12 -8.78
N GLU A 158 62.03 -14.70 -7.76
CA GLU A 158 62.77 -14.13 -6.62
C GLU A 158 62.04 -13.51 -5.41
N GLU A 159 62.35 -14.12 -4.26
CA GLU A 159 61.95 -13.78 -2.90
C GLU A 159 62.56 -12.45 -2.45
N GLU A 160 61.73 -11.46 -2.11
CA GLU A 160 62.09 -10.39 -1.16
C GLU A 160 61.04 -10.31 -0.05
N GLU A 161 61.50 -10.31 1.21
CA GLU A 161 60.66 -10.26 2.40
C GLU A 161 59.81 -8.98 2.46
N PRO A 162 58.50 -9.03 2.76
CA PRO A 162 57.71 -7.81 2.86
C PRO A 162 58.00 -7.07 4.18
N ALA A 163 58.19 -5.77 4.04
CA ALA A 163 58.23 -4.80 5.12
C ALA A 163 56.93 -4.84 5.95
N GLY A 164 57.07 -4.66 7.27
CA GLY A 164 56.02 -4.85 8.26
C GLY A 164 54.67 -4.22 7.92
N GLU A 165 53.64 -5.05 7.91
CA GLU A 165 52.24 -4.66 7.91
C GLU A 165 51.97 -3.82 9.16
N GLN A 166 51.51 -2.58 8.99
CA GLN A 166 50.81 -1.88 10.05
C GLN A 166 49.46 -2.57 10.18
N GLU A 167 49.26 -3.31 11.28
CA GLU A 167 47.96 -3.87 11.64
C GLU A 167 46.97 -2.72 11.76
N GLU A 168 46.04 -2.59 10.81
CA GLU A 168 44.83 -1.78 11.00
C GLU A 168 44.06 -2.43 12.14
N GLU A 169 43.93 -1.75 13.28
CA GLU A 169 43.08 -2.22 14.37
C GLU A 169 41.61 -2.10 13.90
N GLU A 170 40.99 -3.23 13.58
CA GLU A 170 39.55 -3.28 13.32
C GLU A 170 38.81 -3.01 14.65
N GLU A 171 38.21 -1.82 14.79
CA GLU A 171 37.35 -1.50 15.91
C GLU A 171 35.92 -2.01 15.66
N TYR A 172 35.35 -2.63 16.69
CA TYR A 172 34.00 -3.20 16.68
C TYR A 172 33.19 -2.65 17.84
N TYR A 173 31.91 -2.39 17.59
CA TYR A 173 30.97 -1.87 18.58
C TYR A 173 29.74 -2.75 18.74
N THR A 174 29.22 -2.82 19.96
CA THR A 174 28.03 -3.60 20.30
C THR A 174 26.78 -2.74 20.27
N LEU A 175 25.76 -3.18 19.52
CA LEU A 175 24.42 -2.64 19.55
C LEU A 175 23.49 -3.58 20.32
N THR A 176 22.85 -3.08 21.38
CA THR A 176 21.80 -3.81 22.10
C THR A 176 20.43 -3.26 21.72
N ILE A 177 19.53 -4.14 21.26
CA ILE A 177 18.22 -3.80 20.71
C ILE A 177 17.13 -4.43 21.58
N SER A 178 16.14 -3.65 21.97
CA SER A 178 14.96 -4.12 22.71
C SER A 178 13.68 -3.39 22.29
N SER A 179 12.54 -3.84 22.80
CA SER A 179 11.23 -3.19 22.63
C SER A 179 10.48 -3.08 23.96
N SER A 180 9.52 -2.15 24.03
CA SER A 180 8.44 -2.21 25.01
C SER A 180 7.45 -3.33 24.68
N GLU A 181 6.50 -3.61 25.56
CA GLU A 181 5.40 -4.54 25.25
C GLU A 181 4.59 -4.08 24.00
N ASN A 182 3.93 -5.03 23.34
CA ASN A 182 2.99 -4.85 22.22
C ASN A 182 3.62 -4.45 20.87
N GLY A 183 4.87 -4.84 20.67
CA GLY A 183 5.55 -4.82 19.38
C GLY A 183 6.93 -5.46 19.53
N ARG A 184 7.72 -5.40 18.47
CA ARG A 184 9.09 -5.92 18.46
C ARG A 184 9.97 -5.23 17.42
N VAL A 185 11.28 -5.35 17.58
CA VAL A 185 12.23 -5.01 16.51
C VAL A 185 12.51 -6.25 15.67
N VAL A 186 12.31 -6.15 14.36
CA VAL A 186 12.45 -7.27 13.41
C VAL A 186 13.74 -7.25 12.61
N ASN A 187 14.37 -6.08 12.48
CA ASN A 187 15.63 -5.96 11.77
C ASN A 187 16.54 -4.91 12.40
N PRO A 188 17.76 -5.29 12.85
CA PRO A 188 18.09 -6.63 13.30
C PRO A 188 17.13 -7.09 14.39
N SER A 189 16.95 -8.40 14.58
CA SER A 189 16.10 -8.89 15.67
C SER A 189 16.64 -8.44 17.03
N GLU A 190 15.78 -8.34 18.03
CA GLU A 190 16.18 -7.97 19.40
C GLU A 190 17.33 -8.82 19.95
N GLY A 191 18.15 -8.20 20.80
CA GLY A 191 19.38 -8.78 21.36
C GLY A 191 20.62 -7.92 21.13
N SER A 192 21.78 -8.51 21.38
CA SER A 192 23.07 -7.85 21.19
C SER A 192 23.74 -8.30 19.90
N HIS A 193 24.19 -7.34 19.11
CA HIS A 193 24.86 -7.52 17.82
C HIS A 193 26.16 -6.73 17.80
N THR A 194 27.14 -7.19 17.02
CA THR A 194 28.43 -6.52 16.88
C THR A 194 28.61 -6.08 15.44
N PHE A 195 29.08 -4.85 15.25
CA PHE A 195 29.28 -4.22 13.95
C PHE A 195 30.64 -3.53 13.91
N ASP A 196 31.21 -3.40 12.72
CA ASP A 196 32.42 -2.62 12.48
C ASP A 196 32.15 -1.13 12.75
N GLU A 197 33.19 -0.37 13.07
CA GLU A 197 33.11 1.08 13.21
C GLU A 197 32.50 1.76 11.96
N ASP A 198 31.70 2.79 12.21
CA ASP A 198 31.01 3.63 11.22
C ASP A 198 29.98 2.90 10.33
N VAL A 199 29.69 1.62 10.58
CA VAL A 199 28.60 0.90 9.92
C VAL A 199 27.26 1.55 10.26
N VAL A 200 26.45 1.81 9.23
CA VAL A 200 25.07 2.25 9.37
C VAL A 200 24.17 1.02 9.39
N VAL A 201 23.46 0.83 10.50
CA VAL A 201 22.53 -0.29 10.71
C VAL A 201 21.10 0.21 10.53
N ASN A 202 20.34 -0.49 9.68
CA ASN A 202 18.92 -0.22 9.48
C ASN A 202 18.09 -0.90 10.58
N LEU A 203 17.26 -0.14 11.28
CA LEU A 203 16.38 -0.59 12.34
C LEU A 203 14.92 -0.58 11.87
N VAL A 204 14.20 -1.69 12.05
CA VAL A 204 12.78 -1.81 11.70
C VAL A 204 11.99 -2.39 12.87
N ALA A 205 10.98 -1.65 13.32
CA ALA A 205 10.05 -2.04 14.37
C ALA A 205 8.66 -2.39 13.78
N GLU A 206 8.05 -3.45 14.28
CA GLU A 206 6.70 -3.89 13.95
C GLU A 206 5.82 -3.85 15.21
N ALA A 207 4.68 -3.18 15.15
CA ALA A 207 3.70 -3.16 16.23
C ALA A 207 2.79 -4.40 16.17
N ASP A 208 2.32 -4.85 17.34
CA ASP A 208 1.29 -5.89 17.40
C ASP A 208 -0.09 -5.33 16.98
N GLU A 209 -1.04 -6.22 16.72
CA GLU A 209 -2.41 -5.85 16.35
C GLU A 209 -3.06 -4.91 17.41
N GLY A 210 -3.54 -3.75 16.95
CA GLY A 210 -4.15 -2.73 17.81
C GLY A 210 -3.18 -1.74 18.43
N TYR A 211 -1.89 -1.84 18.13
CA TYR A 211 -0.84 -0.92 18.57
C TYR A 211 -0.14 -0.29 17.37
N GLN A 212 0.50 0.84 17.61
CA GLN A 212 1.36 1.52 16.65
C GLN A 212 2.73 1.79 17.27
N PHE A 213 3.73 1.96 16.40
CA PHE A 213 5.02 2.49 16.79
C PHE A 213 4.85 3.92 17.31
N ASP A 214 5.41 4.18 18.50
CA ASP A 214 5.42 5.49 19.15
C ASP A 214 6.75 6.20 18.82
N ARG A 215 7.87 5.66 19.32
CA ARG A 215 9.21 6.22 19.07
C ARG A 215 10.34 5.24 19.35
N TRP A 216 11.53 5.59 18.92
CA TRP A 216 12.80 5.01 19.37
C TRP A 216 13.39 5.84 20.52
N GLU A 217 13.94 5.15 21.51
CA GLU A 217 14.87 5.73 22.47
C GLU A 217 16.30 5.26 22.14
N GLY A 218 17.24 6.20 22.07
CA GLY A 218 18.63 5.96 21.71
C GLY A 218 19.13 6.93 20.63
N ASP A 219 20.32 6.66 20.10
CA ASP A 219 21.01 7.52 19.12
C ASP A 219 20.68 7.12 17.67
N VAL A 220 19.39 7.16 17.33
CA VAL A 220 18.90 6.86 15.97
C VAL A 220 18.66 8.14 15.16
N ALA A 221 18.73 8.04 13.83
CA ALA A 221 18.58 9.19 12.93
C ALA A 221 17.17 9.79 12.94
N GLU A 222 16.14 8.94 12.90
CA GLU A 222 14.73 9.33 12.84
C GLU A 222 13.96 8.60 13.95
N PRO A 223 13.85 9.20 15.15
CA PRO A 223 13.27 8.50 16.30
C PRO A 223 11.76 8.26 16.18
N GLU A 224 11.05 9.06 15.38
CA GLU A 224 9.59 8.94 15.17
C GLU A 224 9.23 8.03 13.98
N SER A 225 10.23 7.44 13.31
CA SER A 225 9.99 6.52 12.20
C SER A 225 10.22 5.08 12.65
N ALA A 226 9.24 4.20 12.40
CA ALA A 226 9.35 2.76 12.67
C ALA A 226 10.51 2.11 11.89
N SER A 227 10.92 2.72 10.78
CA SER A 227 12.13 2.37 10.04
C SER A 227 13.14 3.51 10.13
N THR A 228 14.28 3.26 10.78
CA THR A 228 15.30 4.28 11.06
C THR A 228 16.70 3.70 10.88
N THR A 229 17.72 4.52 11.10
CA THR A 229 19.12 4.08 11.03
C THR A 229 19.91 4.49 12.27
N ILE A 230 20.97 3.75 12.56
CA ILE A 230 21.93 4.06 13.63
C ILE A 230 23.36 3.83 13.11
N THR A 231 24.24 4.80 13.33
CA THR A 231 25.67 4.68 12.99
C THR A 231 26.46 4.14 14.18
N MET A 232 27.26 3.10 13.95
CA MET A 232 28.02 2.40 14.99
C MET A 232 29.41 3.02 15.22
N ASN A 233 29.46 4.03 16.09
CA ASN A 233 30.71 4.72 16.48
C ASN A 233 31.03 4.57 17.99
N ALA A 234 30.25 3.76 18.69
CA ALA A 234 30.37 3.42 20.10
C ALA A 234 29.45 2.23 20.40
N ASP A 235 29.63 1.59 21.56
CA ASP A 235 28.61 0.70 22.11
C ASP A 235 27.31 1.47 22.34
N LYS A 236 26.20 0.97 21.80
CA LYS A 236 24.90 1.65 21.82
C LYS A 236 23.79 0.72 22.28
N SER A 237 22.73 1.32 22.81
CA SER A 237 21.49 0.62 23.14
C SER A 237 20.32 1.41 22.61
N VAL A 238 19.36 0.71 22.00
CA VAL A 238 18.15 1.30 21.44
C VAL A 238 16.93 0.53 21.91
N MET A 239 15.81 1.24 22.10
CA MET A 239 14.55 0.64 22.47
C MET A 239 13.39 1.20 21.65
N ALA A 240 12.63 0.34 20.98
CA ALA A 240 11.38 0.72 20.33
C ALA A 240 10.25 0.78 21.35
N TYR A 241 9.44 1.83 21.30
CA TYR A 241 8.22 1.97 22.08
C TYR A 241 6.99 1.85 21.20
N PHE A 242 5.94 1.25 21.78
CA PHE A 242 4.65 1.05 21.15
C PHE A 242 3.53 1.54 22.05
N GLU A 243 2.46 2.06 21.44
CA GLU A 243 1.27 2.53 22.13
C GLU A 243 -0.01 2.02 21.47
N PRO A 244 -1.13 1.90 22.21
CA PRO A 244 -2.41 1.53 21.62
C PRO A 244 -2.82 2.55 20.54
N ILE A 245 -3.36 2.07 19.42
CA ILE A 245 -3.93 2.96 18.40
C ILE A 245 -5.17 3.63 19.01
N PRO A 246 -5.20 4.96 19.17
CA PRO A 246 -6.40 5.65 19.62
C PRO A 246 -7.52 5.45 18.59
N PRO A 247 -8.80 5.37 19.03
CA PRO A 247 -9.91 5.22 18.09
C PRO A 247 -9.93 6.43 17.15
N PHE A 248 -9.96 6.15 15.85
CA PHE A 248 -10.17 7.20 14.85
C PHE A 248 -11.63 7.62 14.88
N GLU A 249 -11.89 8.87 15.23
CA GLU A 249 -13.24 9.38 15.47
C GLU A 249 -13.49 10.65 14.67
N LEU A 250 -14.72 10.81 14.16
CA LEU A 250 -15.21 12.00 13.51
C LEU A 250 -16.34 12.61 14.34
N THR A 251 -16.23 13.90 14.64
CA THR A 251 -17.21 14.62 15.45
C THR A 251 -17.57 15.97 14.84
N SER A 252 -18.65 16.57 15.34
CA SER A 252 -19.05 17.94 15.03
C SER A 252 -19.42 18.66 16.31
N SER A 253 -18.98 19.91 16.47
CA SER A 253 -19.44 20.78 17.55
C SER A 253 -20.90 21.24 17.38
N ALA A 254 -21.50 21.02 16.22
CA ALA A 254 -22.83 21.51 15.88
C ALA A 254 -23.96 20.48 16.07
N PHE A 255 -23.64 19.18 16.08
CA PHE A 255 -24.60 18.09 16.31
C PHE A 255 -23.87 16.83 16.78
N SER A 256 -24.57 15.98 17.54
CA SER A 256 -24.08 14.66 17.94
C SER A 256 -24.46 13.60 16.90
N ASP A 257 -23.79 12.45 16.94
CA ASP A 257 -24.10 11.33 16.05
C ASP A 257 -25.58 10.90 16.16
N GLY A 258 -26.21 10.68 15.00
CA GLY A 258 -27.63 10.38 14.83
C GLY A 258 -28.60 11.55 15.06
N GLU A 259 -28.12 12.70 15.56
CA GLU A 259 -28.98 13.82 15.96
C GLU A 259 -29.30 14.77 14.81
N ARG A 260 -30.29 15.64 15.04
CA ARG A 260 -30.74 16.61 14.03
C ARG A 260 -29.70 17.70 13.79
N MET A 261 -29.27 17.85 12.55
CA MET A 261 -28.42 18.95 12.11
C MET A 261 -29.16 20.31 12.15
N PRO A 262 -28.49 21.39 12.58
CA PRO A 262 -29.00 22.75 12.46
C PRO A 262 -29.39 23.15 11.02
N SER A 263 -30.45 23.94 10.89
CA SER A 263 -30.99 24.35 9.58
C SER A 263 -30.01 25.14 8.71
N VAL A 264 -29.00 25.79 9.29
CA VAL A 264 -27.95 26.50 8.54
C VAL A 264 -27.15 25.58 7.58
N TYR A 265 -27.12 24.27 7.85
CA TYR A 265 -26.50 23.26 6.98
C TYR A 265 -27.46 22.69 5.92
N SER A 266 -28.74 23.07 5.98
CA SER A 266 -29.69 22.73 4.91
C SER A 266 -29.56 23.68 3.73
N LYS A 267 -29.98 23.21 2.55
CA LYS A 267 -30.01 23.99 1.31
C LYS A 267 -30.78 25.32 1.46
N GLU A 268 -31.85 25.32 2.26
CA GLU A 268 -32.72 26.49 2.45
C GLU A 268 -32.32 27.38 3.63
N GLY A 269 -31.60 26.85 4.63
CA GLY A 269 -31.27 27.59 5.85
C GLY A 269 -29.89 28.27 5.85
N GLY A 270 -29.05 27.99 4.86
CA GLY A 270 -27.75 28.68 4.71
C GLY A 270 -26.77 27.97 3.78
N ASN A 271 -26.95 26.68 3.54
CA ASN A 271 -26.09 25.84 2.69
C ASN A 271 -24.60 25.94 3.08
N ARG A 272 -24.32 25.97 4.38
CA ARG A 272 -22.94 25.95 4.92
C ARG A 272 -22.56 24.51 5.26
N SER A 273 -21.31 24.12 5.03
CA SER A 273 -20.81 22.85 5.54
C SER A 273 -20.72 22.89 7.07
N PRO A 274 -21.07 21.81 7.79
CA PRO A 274 -20.92 21.77 9.24
C PRO A 274 -19.43 21.81 9.65
N PRO A 275 -19.10 22.29 10.85
CA PRO A 275 -17.77 22.11 11.41
C PRO A 275 -17.54 20.63 11.70
N LEU A 276 -16.40 20.10 11.29
CA LEU A 276 -16.00 18.70 11.50
C LEU A 276 -14.61 18.66 12.13
N GLU A 277 -14.40 17.74 13.06
CA GLU A 277 -13.12 17.53 13.73
C GLU A 277 -12.89 16.02 13.87
N TRP A 278 -11.66 15.58 13.67
CA TRP A 278 -11.29 14.19 13.83
C TRP A 278 -10.07 14.03 14.74
N THR A 279 -10.08 12.94 15.50
CA THR A 279 -9.04 12.59 16.47
C THR A 279 -8.61 11.14 16.29
N GLY A 280 -7.48 10.77 16.88
CA GLY A 280 -6.94 9.41 16.77
C GLY A 280 -6.42 9.10 15.36
N VAL A 281 -5.78 10.08 14.72
CA VAL A 281 -5.18 9.91 13.39
C VAL A 281 -4.11 8.81 13.44
N PRO A 282 -4.23 7.74 12.61
CA PRO A 282 -3.22 6.69 12.57
C PRO A 282 -1.85 7.22 12.14
N HIS A 283 -0.77 6.66 12.70
CA HIS A 283 0.58 6.96 12.27
C HIS A 283 0.78 6.63 10.77
N GLY A 284 1.60 7.41 10.07
CA GLY A 284 1.82 7.26 8.63
C GLY A 284 0.73 7.86 7.73
N THR A 285 -0.31 8.49 8.30
CA THR A 285 -1.30 9.24 7.51
C THR A 285 -0.61 10.40 6.77
N VAL A 286 -0.80 10.45 5.45
CA VAL A 286 -0.31 11.50 4.54
C VAL A 286 -1.43 12.45 4.12
N SER A 287 -2.66 11.94 3.98
CA SER A 287 -3.81 12.79 3.66
C SER A 287 -5.14 12.22 4.14
N PHE A 288 -6.19 13.05 4.14
CA PHE A 288 -7.56 12.64 4.40
C PHE A 288 -8.50 12.84 3.22
N VAL A 289 -9.55 12.01 3.18
CA VAL A 289 -10.70 12.14 2.28
C VAL A 289 -11.97 12.23 3.12
N LEU A 290 -12.81 13.23 2.85
CA LEU A 290 -14.15 13.38 3.43
C LEU A 290 -15.23 13.14 2.38
N VAL A 291 -16.19 12.29 2.70
CA VAL A 291 -17.39 12.06 1.88
C VAL A 291 -18.64 12.25 2.73
N MET A 292 -19.58 13.08 2.25
CA MET A 292 -20.92 13.19 2.79
C MET A 292 -21.93 12.61 1.79
N TYR A 293 -22.73 11.64 2.22
CA TYR A 293 -23.60 10.84 1.37
C TYR A 293 -24.97 10.59 2.01
N ASP A 294 -26.04 10.65 1.22
CA ASP A 294 -27.40 10.22 1.57
C ASP A 294 -27.74 8.95 0.76
N PRO A 295 -27.66 7.74 1.35
CA PRO A 295 -27.98 6.48 0.68
C PRO A 295 -29.48 6.34 0.34
N TYR A 296 -30.34 7.09 1.01
CA TYR A 296 -31.79 7.00 0.90
C TYR A 296 -32.37 8.28 0.30
N GLY A 297 -31.56 8.98 -0.51
CA GLY A 297 -32.01 10.09 -1.32
C GLY A 297 -33.29 9.72 -2.09
N TRP A 298 -34.10 10.73 -2.38
CA TRP A 298 -35.49 10.57 -2.79
C TRP A 298 -35.72 9.61 -3.96
N ASP A 299 -34.98 9.81 -5.05
CA ASP A 299 -35.06 9.02 -6.28
C ASP A 299 -33.82 8.14 -6.45
N GLU A 300 -32.68 8.62 -5.96
CA GLU A 300 -31.39 7.94 -6.00
C GLU A 300 -30.49 8.44 -4.87
N PRO A 301 -29.48 7.65 -4.48
CA PRO A 301 -28.49 8.10 -3.52
C PRO A 301 -27.79 9.40 -3.97
N CYS A 302 -27.52 10.29 -3.02
CA CYS A 302 -27.03 11.63 -3.31
C CYS A 302 -25.71 11.90 -2.60
N ASP A 303 -24.70 12.33 -3.36
CA ASP A 303 -23.46 12.85 -2.80
C ASP A 303 -23.63 14.33 -2.49
N HIS A 304 -23.31 14.71 -1.25
CA HIS A 304 -23.52 16.06 -0.72
C HIS A 304 -22.22 16.84 -0.56
N TRP A 305 -21.10 16.17 -0.26
CA TRP A 305 -19.81 16.81 -0.12
C TRP A 305 -18.68 15.81 -0.32
N ILE A 306 -17.68 16.14 -1.14
CA ILE A 306 -16.49 15.31 -1.33
C ILE A 306 -15.28 16.23 -1.30
N VAL A 307 -14.31 15.90 -0.44
CA VAL A 307 -13.02 16.59 -0.33
C VAL A 307 -11.94 15.52 -0.25
N PHE A 308 -10.85 15.66 -0.99
CA PHE A 308 -9.71 14.75 -0.96
C PHE A 308 -8.39 15.52 -0.89
N ASN A 309 -7.32 14.81 -0.52
CA ASN A 309 -5.98 15.38 -0.28
C ASN A 309 -5.97 16.47 0.81
N ILE A 310 -6.83 16.34 1.84
CA ILE A 310 -6.72 17.17 3.04
C ILE A 310 -5.39 16.82 3.70
N PRO A 311 -4.45 17.75 3.92
CA PRO A 311 -3.14 17.43 4.50
C PRO A 311 -3.22 16.76 5.88
N ALA A 312 -2.28 15.88 6.21
CA ALA A 312 -2.25 15.12 7.46
C ALA A 312 -2.18 15.97 8.74
N ASP A 313 -1.64 17.19 8.65
CA ASP A 313 -1.57 18.15 9.77
C ASP A 313 -2.88 18.90 10.01
N VAL A 314 -3.86 18.77 9.11
CA VAL A 314 -5.20 19.31 9.27
C VAL A 314 -6.08 18.27 9.94
N THR A 315 -6.61 18.57 11.12
CA THR A 315 -7.50 17.68 11.90
C THR A 315 -8.93 18.22 12.06
N SER A 316 -9.25 19.32 11.38
CA SER A 316 -10.60 19.88 11.39
C SER A 316 -10.92 20.69 10.14
N LEU A 317 -12.21 20.83 9.86
CA LEU A 317 -12.78 21.73 8.88
C LEU A 317 -13.77 22.67 9.58
N GLU A 318 -13.56 23.97 9.44
CA GLU A 318 -14.45 24.97 10.05
C GLU A 318 -15.84 24.99 9.39
N GLU A 319 -16.80 25.61 10.09
CA GLU A 319 -18.14 25.83 9.54
C GLU A 319 -18.10 26.64 8.24
N GLY A 320 -18.56 26.06 7.14
CA GLY A 320 -18.51 26.67 5.81
C GLY A 320 -17.17 26.48 5.07
N ALA A 321 -16.27 25.64 5.57
CA ALA A 321 -14.98 25.32 4.94
C ALA A 321 -15.10 24.90 3.46
N SER A 322 -16.25 24.40 3.01
CA SER A 322 -16.44 24.12 1.58
C SER A 322 -16.29 25.34 0.65
N SER A 323 -16.30 26.57 1.17
CA SER A 323 -16.05 27.76 0.34
C SER A 323 -14.56 28.14 0.28
N ASN A 324 -13.76 27.63 1.21
CA ASN A 324 -12.33 27.90 1.33
C ASN A 324 -11.66 26.72 2.04
N LEU A 325 -11.32 25.70 1.26
CA LEU A 325 -10.66 24.51 1.78
C LEU A 325 -9.24 24.84 2.27
N PRO A 326 -8.67 24.01 3.18
CA PRO A 326 -7.25 24.03 3.48
C PRO A 326 -6.39 23.94 2.21
N GLU A 327 -5.19 24.52 2.25
CA GLU A 327 -4.24 24.41 1.15
C GLU A 327 -3.89 22.93 0.88
N GLY A 328 -3.79 22.55 -0.40
CA GLY A 328 -3.58 21.16 -0.81
C GLY A 328 -4.86 20.33 -0.98
N ALA A 329 -5.93 20.66 -0.25
CA ALA A 329 -7.21 19.96 -0.37
C ALA A 329 -7.96 20.32 -1.66
N SER A 330 -8.65 19.34 -2.24
CA SER A 330 -9.39 19.47 -3.49
C SER A 330 -10.82 18.99 -3.35
N HIS A 331 -11.73 19.68 -4.04
CA HIS A 331 -13.12 19.25 -4.13
C HIS A 331 -13.31 18.12 -5.12
N GLY A 332 -14.12 17.13 -4.74
CA GLY A 332 -14.75 16.20 -5.68
C GLY A 332 -16.03 16.77 -6.30
N THR A 333 -16.56 16.09 -7.30
CA THR A 333 -17.87 16.39 -7.89
C THR A 333 -18.98 15.67 -7.14
N VAL A 334 -20.02 16.41 -6.78
CA VAL A 334 -21.22 15.95 -6.07
C VAL A 334 -22.46 16.05 -6.97
N ALA A 335 -23.64 15.71 -6.43
CA ALA A 335 -24.88 15.63 -7.19
C ALA A 335 -25.16 16.89 -8.05
N GLY A 336 -25.51 16.66 -9.33
CA GLY A 336 -25.78 17.71 -10.30
C GLY A 336 -24.53 18.42 -10.85
N GLY A 337 -23.34 17.82 -10.74
CA GLY A 337 -22.09 18.36 -11.30
C GLY A 337 -21.49 19.51 -10.48
N ARG A 338 -21.92 19.67 -9.23
CA ARG A 338 -21.40 20.70 -8.32
C ARG A 338 -20.07 20.24 -7.74
N THR A 339 -19.24 21.18 -7.30
CA THR A 339 -17.95 20.90 -6.68
C THR A 339 -17.86 21.45 -5.26
N THR A 340 -18.97 21.80 -4.63
CA THR A 340 -19.02 22.32 -3.27
C THR A 340 -20.13 21.63 -2.50
N TYR A 341 -20.10 21.76 -1.18
CA TYR A 341 -21.14 21.33 -0.27
C TYR A 341 -22.54 21.66 -0.78
N TYR A 342 -23.34 20.61 -0.90
CA TYR A 342 -24.76 20.68 -1.20
C TYR A 342 -25.52 20.34 0.09
N GLY A 343 -26.22 21.32 0.64
CA GLY A 343 -26.88 21.21 1.93
C GLY A 343 -28.01 20.19 1.94
N CYS A 344 -28.33 19.75 3.16
CA CYS A 344 -29.41 18.82 3.41
C CYS A 344 -30.72 19.35 2.83
N TYR A 345 -31.44 18.50 2.13
CA TYR A 345 -32.68 18.87 1.49
C TYR A 345 -33.51 17.60 1.33
N PRO A 346 -34.20 17.12 2.38
CA PRO A 346 -35.13 16.01 2.33
C PRO A 346 -36.51 16.48 1.82
N GLN A 347 -37.38 15.54 1.44
CA GLN A 347 -38.73 15.85 0.98
C GLN A 347 -39.52 16.48 2.13
N GLU A 348 -40.48 17.32 1.81
CA GLU A 348 -41.34 17.93 2.82
C GLU A 348 -42.11 16.84 3.57
N GLY A 349 -42.04 16.86 4.90
CA GLY A 349 -42.62 15.84 5.76
C GLY A 349 -41.77 14.57 5.94
N HIS A 350 -40.56 14.52 5.36
CA HIS A 350 -39.64 13.39 5.48
C HIS A 350 -38.39 13.75 6.30
N THR A 351 -37.75 12.73 6.85
CA THR A 351 -36.42 12.81 7.49
C THR A 351 -35.44 11.96 6.70
N SER A 352 -34.27 12.52 6.38
CA SER A 352 -33.14 11.80 5.78
C SER A 352 -31.96 11.78 6.75
N SER A 353 -31.10 10.78 6.58
CA SER A 353 -29.81 10.65 7.26
C SER A 353 -28.68 10.95 6.29
N TYR A 354 -27.69 11.68 6.78
CA TYR A 354 -26.52 12.11 6.01
C TYR A 354 -25.28 11.58 6.70
N TYR A 355 -24.56 10.72 5.99
CA TYR A 355 -23.39 10.00 6.48
C TYR A 355 -22.15 10.77 6.08
N PHE A 356 -21.40 11.25 7.06
CA PHE A 356 -20.10 11.87 6.88
C PHE A 356 -19.04 10.81 7.20
N THR A 357 -18.24 10.43 6.23
CA THR A 357 -17.15 9.47 6.40
C THR A 357 -15.83 10.17 6.12
N ILE A 358 -14.90 10.13 7.08
CA ILE A 358 -13.52 10.58 6.92
C ILE A 358 -12.62 9.35 6.79
N TYR A 359 -11.70 9.36 5.84
CA TYR A 359 -10.71 8.32 5.60
C TYR A 359 -9.32 8.90 5.82
N ALA A 360 -8.47 8.19 6.56
CA ALA A 360 -7.04 8.48 6.69
C ALA A 360 -6.26 7.62 5.69
N LEU A 361 -5.44 8.24 4.85
CA LEU A 361 -4.67 7.58 3.79
C LEU A 361 -3.17 7.73 4.00
N ASP A 362 -2.38 6.72 3.63
CA ASP A 362 -0.91 6.76 3.60
C ASP A 362 -0.34 7.44 2.33
N THR A 363 -1.19 7.99 1.48
CA THR A 363 -0.81 8.58 0.20
C THR A 363 -1.60 9.84 -0.15
N MET A 364 -1.13 10.56 -1.17
CA MET A 364 -1.88 11.62 -1.86
C MET A 364 -2.53 11.04 -3.11
N LEU A 365 -3.80 11.37 -3.34
CA LEU A 365 -4.51 10.92 -4.54
C LEU A 365 -4.09 11.74 -5.75
N ASN A 366 -3.63 11.06 -6.81
CA ASN A 366 -3.32 11.68 -8.11
C ASN A 366 -4.60 11.94 -8.92
N LEU A 367 -5.44 12.85 -8.43
CA LEU A 367 -6.72 13.22 -9.01
C LEU A 367 -6.81 14.75 -9.20
N ASN A 368 -7.48 15.16 -10.27
CA ASN A 368 -7.79 16.57 -10.48
C ASN A 368 -9.04 16.98 -9.68
N GLN A 369 -9.12 18.26 -9.32
CA GLN A 369 -10.35 18.85 -8.78
C GLN A 369 -11.56 18.50 -9.67
N GLY A 370 -12.67 18.13 -9.04
CA GLY A 370 -13.88 17.67 -9.72
C GLY A 370 -13.91 16.17 -10.00
N ALA A 371 -12.98 15.38 -9.45
CA ALA A 371 -13.07 13.91 -9.50
C ALA A 371 -14.40 13.41 -8.91
N THR A 372 -15.02 12.41 -9.53
CA THR A 372 -16.26 11.81 -9.01
C THR A 372 -16.00 10.99 -7.76
N LYS A 373 -17.05 10.74 -6.97
CA LYS A 373 -16.97 9.80 -5.84
C LYS A 373 -16.34 8.47 -6.22
N GLN A 374 -16.74 7.89 -7.36
CA GLN A 374 -16.19 6.61 -7.80
C GLN A 374 -14.70 6.68 -8.09
N GLN A 375 -14.21 7.79 -8.67
CA GLN A 375 -12.78 7.98 -8.91
C GLN A 375 -12.01 8.14 -7.60
N VAL A 376 -12.55 8.88 -6.64
CA VAL A 376 -11.93 9.05 -5.31
C VAL A 376 -11.88 7.72 -4.55
N LEU A 377 -12.99 6.98 -4.49
CA LEU A 377 -13.06 5.67 -3.83
C LEU A 377 -12.14 4.64 -4.50
N ALA A 378 -12.00 4.66 -5.82
CA ALA A 378 -11.07 3.78 -6.52
C ALA A 378 -9.61 4.16 -6.27
N ALA A 379 -9.30 5.45 -6.17
CA ALA A 379 -7.93 5.93 -5.96
C ALA A 379 -7.43 5.70 -4.52
N MET A 380 -8.32 5.62 -3.53
CA MET A 380 -7.95 5.33 -2.14
C MET A 380 -7.84 3.83 -1.83
N GLU A 381 -8.30 2.95 -2.73
CA GLU A 381 -8.27 1.50 -2.52
C GLU A 381 -6.83 1.01 -2.29
N GLY A 382 -6.59 0.28 -1.20
CA GLY A 382 -5.26 -0.20 -0.82
C GLY A 382 -4.43 0.77 0.02
N TYR A 383 -4.89 2.01 0.19
CA TYR A 383 -4.17 3.08 0.91
C TYR A 383 -4.88 3.56 2.20
N ILE A 384 -6.01 2.95 2.57
CA ILE A 384 -6.81 3.34 3.74
C ILE A 384 -6.17 2.76 5.01
N LEU A 385 -5.78 3.65 5.92
CA LEU A 385 -5.28 3.29 7.25
C LEU A 385 -6.41 3.17 8.28
N ALA A 386 -7.40 4.06 8.21
CA ALA A 386 -8.59 4.03 9.05
C ALA A 386 -9.75 4.82 8.43
N GLU A 387 -10.96 4.57 8.92
CA GLU A 387 -12.16 5.33 8.60
C GLU A 387 -12.98 5.63 9.87
N ALA A 388 -13.69 6.76 9.87
CA ALA A 388 -14.63 7.13 10.92
C ALA A 388 -15.89 7.75 10.32
N GLU A 389 -17.03 7.51 10.95
CA GLU A 389 -18.33 7.95 10.47
C GLU A 389 -19.07 8.80 11.51
N LEU A 390 -19.74 9.85 11.04
CA LEU A 390 -20.68 10.67 11.79
C LEU A 390 -21.98 10.77 11.00
N VAL A 391 -23.12 10.49 11.61
CA VAL A 391 -24.43 10.58 10.97
C VAL A 391 -25.19 11.79 11.49
N GLY A 392 -25.62 12.67 10.60
CA GLY A 392 -26.54 13.77 10.92
C GLY A 392 -27.91 13.52 10.31
N THR A 393 -28.99 13.87 11.00
CA THR A 393 -30.35 13.81 10.45
C THR A 393 -30.91 15.18 10.10
N TYR A 394 -31.76 15.26 9.08
CA TYR A 394 -32.52 16.48 8.81
C TYR A 394 -33.93 16.15 8.34
N SER A 395 -34.89 16.96 8.77
CA SER A 395 -36.30 16.87 8.38
C SER A 395 -36.78 18.23 7.88
N ARG A 396 -37.56 18.22 6.80
CA ARG A 396 -38.14 19.42 6.20
C ARG A 396 -39.64 19.55 6.50
#